data_AF-A0A2Y9D2B3-F1
#
_entry.id   AF-A0A2Y9D2B3-F1
#
_cell.length_a   1.000
_cell.length_b   1.000
_cell.length_c   1.000
_cell.angle_alpha   90.00
_cell.angle_beta   90.00
_cell.angle_gamma   90.00
#
_symmetry.space_group_name_H-M   'P 1'
#
loop_
_entity.id
_entity.type
_entity.pdbx_description
1 polymer ?
#
loop_
_entity_poly.entity_id
_entity_poly.type
_entity_poly.pdbx_seq_one_letter_code
_entity_poly.pdbx_strand_id
1 'polypeptide(L)'
;MKLLVTSKLLLFLVIISSEKTFSVTGTLRNFIECASHCLIATVYLVGLEHRTVLGPLLSLSNVPRVIIDAEQTIGVLDESCLVVFYLDMQNEKAATNIISSKFNELGSRLRTAKVLILVENHFFDLSSTINNLDLTFRKIGISYWAVTTEHRSRSLKYTIHLAEKITIVQSVMDFQTVYSHRRLEVLDRLKINAQWMANFPYIYKATFKTLDGIDNLLYSRLFEYLHVDATIIDARNRSLDPSYAAKAVETNLASGKMDFTMTRKQIRNETRFPMILLPELEYLSFVVPRETSAIHLDNLFIPFSQSLWVTVACSVVLFHTINALSRSDTSLGNLLRRMFRLEPAGSFLQMSVNIITFILVESYFAQITSYLLVNRFHRDPDTVDELLATNISISITVIQRRFLKLLATKLANAVIQRATIVPSVMKLSKEYAYIDTPARASYVINLLHKPDPESGRLPCFVLREPLGTFRTSYLFARHAIALRDYFAINLEWVRAFGFAKLADRRYTQLAQSVVFRAVIVDDLIGFEHMVPFWIVLSMGWAVAGVVFFLECFVVFVWNRIDTLV
;
A
#
# COMPACT_ATOMS: atom_id res chain seq x y z
N MET A 1 42.10 8.65 33.75
CA MET A 1 41.29 8.64 32.52
C MET A 1 41.46 9.99 31.79
N LYS A 2 42.69 10.23 31.33
CA LYS A 2 43.18 11.42 30.60
C LYS A 2 43.70 10.90 29.27
N LEU A 3 42.94 11.03 28.18
CA LEU A 3 43.40 10.85 26.79
C LEU A 3 42.21 11.03 25.83
N LEU A 4 41.73 12.26 25.66
CA LEU A 4 40.82 12.61 24.55
C LEU A 4 40.68 14.12 24.35
N VAL A 5 41.81 14.84 24.29
CA VAL A 5 41.82 16.29 23.96
C VAL A 5 42.87 16.67 22.89
N THR A 6 43.75 15.76 22.47
CA THR A 6 44.89 16.08 21.58
C THR A 6 44.67 15.78 20.09
N SER A 7 43.45 15.48 19.64
CA SER A 7 43.17 15.20 18.22
C SER A 7 42.61 16.41 17.44
N LYS A 8 41.91 17.35 18.10
CA LYS A 8 41.31 18.52 17.43
C LYS A 8 42.28 19.69 17.19
N LEU A 9 43.40 19.73 17.90
CA LEU A 9 44.40 20.81 17.76
C LEU A 9 45.47 20.51 16.69
N LEU A 10 45.64 19.25 16.29
CA LEU A 10 46.60 18.86 15.24
C LEU A 10 46.02 18.99 13.82
N LEU A 11 44.71 19.14 13.68
CA LEU A 11 44.06 19.40 12.38
C LEU A 11 43.99 20.89 12.02
N PHE A 12 44.22 21.79 12.98
CA PHE A 12 44.19 23.25 12.75
C PHE A 12 45.56 23.85 12.41
N LEU A 13 46.64 23.09 12.54
CA LEU A 13 48.02 23.59 12.39
C LEU A 13 48.75 23.11 11.12
N VAL A 14 48.06 22.41 10.21
CA VAL A 14 48.59 22.02 8.89
C VAL A 14 48.06 22.92 7.75
N ILE A 15 47.26 23.94 8.05
CA ILE A 15 46.67 24.83 7.04
C ILE A 15 47.49 26.12 6.80
N ILE A 16 48.60 26.33 7.50
CA ILE A 16 49.46 27.52 7.31
C ILE A 16 50.89 27.11 6.98
N SER A 17 51.10 26.54 5.79
CA SER A 17 52.38 26.63 5.05
C SER A 17 52.26 25.89 3.72
N SER A 18 51.87 26.62 2.68
CA SER A 18 52.22 26.38 1.27
C SER A 18 51.26 27.20 0.40
N GLU A 19 51.52 28.51 0.29
CA GLU A 19 51.12 29.27 -0.90
C GLU A 19 51.88 28.71 -2.12
N LYS A 20 51.44 27.55 -2.61
CA LYS A 20 51.72 27.14 -3.98
C LYS A 20 50.71 27.88 -4.84
N THR A 21 51.23 28.74 -5.70
CA THR A 21 50.51 29.39 -6.78
C THR A 21 49.91 28.33 -7.71
N PHE A 22 48.72 27.83 -7.36
CA PHE A 22 47.92 26.98 -8.22
C PHE A 22 47.64 27.74 -9.52
N SER A 23 48.18 27.26 -10.64
CA SER A 23 47.77 27.72 -11.97
C SER A 23 46.26 27.52 -12.08
N VAL A 24 45.54 28.58 -12.41
CA VAL A 24 44.06 28.63 -12.35
C VAL A 24 43.38 27.59 -13.25
N THR A 25 44.06 27.13 -14.30
CA THR A 25 43.64 26.01 -15.15
C THR A 25 43.58 24.65 -14.42
N GLY A 26 44.30 24.50 -13.30
CA GLY A 26 44.34 23.27 -12.51
C GLY A 26 43.06 23.01 -11.69
N THR A 27 42.34 24.05 -11.24
CA THR A 27 41.14 23.87 -10.40
C THR A 27 39.94 23.36 -11.21
N LEU A 28 39.70 23.92 -12.41
CA LEU A 28 38.67 23.42 -13.32
C LEU A 28 38.99 22.01 -13.83
N ARG A 29 40.27 21.73 -14.09
CA ARG A 29 40.74 20.40 -14.46
C ARG A 29 40.43 19.39 -13.36
N ASN A 30 40.84 19.67 -12.12
CA ASN A 30 40.58 18.80 -10.96
C ASN A 30 39.07 18.61 -10.74
N PHE A 31 38.26 19.64 -10.96
CA PHE A 31 36.81 19.55 -10.86
C PHE A 31 36.22 18.52 -11.84
N ILE A 32 36.69 18.52 -13.10
CA ILE A 32 36.22 17.57 -14.12
C ILE A 32 36.80 16.18 -13.91
N GLU A 33 38.04 16.05 -13.43
CA GLU A 33 38.60 14.75 -13.01
C GLU A 33 37.81 14.16 -11.82
N CYS A 34 37.41 14.98 -10.85
CA CYS A 34 36.49 14.57 -9.78
C CYS A 34 35.14 14.12 -10.33
N ALA A 35 34.63 14.75 -11.39
CA ALA A 35 33.38 14.37 -12.04
C ALA A 35 33.44 12.93 -12.57
N SER A 36 34.54 12.51 -13.20
CA SER A 36 34.69 11.13 -13.69
C SER A 36 34.72 10.09 -12.57
N HIS A 37 35.29 10.44 -11.41
CA HIS A 37 35.22 9.57 -10.23
C HIS A 37 33.80 9.47 -9.65
N CYS A 38 32.92 10.44 -9.94
CA CYS A 38 31.53 10.49 -9.48
C CYS A 38 30.54 9.97 -10.54
N LEU A 39 30.94 8.98 -11.34
CA LEU A 39 30.11 8.30 -12.36
C LEU A 39 29.66 9.17 -13.54
N ILE A 40 30.39 10.26 -13.84
CA ILE A 40 30.20 10.98 -15.11
C ILE A 40 30.93 10.22 -16.22
N ALA A 41 30.15 9.67 -17.14
CA ALA A 41 30.63 8.89 -18.27
C ALA A 41 31.03 9.77 -19.46
N THR A 42 30.45 10.97 -19.60
CA THR A 42 30.73 11.84 -20.76
C THR A 42 30.67 13.31 -20.40
N VAL A 43 31.63 14.08 -20.91
CA VAL A 43 31.69 15.54 -20.77
C VAL A 43 31.44 16.20 -22.12
N TYR A 44 30.41 17.04 -22.18
CA TYR A 44 30.10 17.85 -23.35
C TYR A 44 30.78 19.22 -23.21
N LEU A 45 31.62 19.58 -24.17
CA LEU A 45 32.29 20.87 -24.24
C LEU A 45 31.60 21.71 -25.30
N VAL A 46 30.87 22.75 -24.89
CA VAL A 46 29.97 23.51 -25.77
C VAL A 46 30.43 24.97 -25.87
N GLY A 47 30.63 25.47 -27.09
CA GLY A 47 30.97 26.87 -27.36
C GLY A 47 32.38 27.27 -26.89
N LEU A 48 33.31 26.31 -26.85
CA LEU A 48 34.67 26.50 -26.35
C LEU A 48 35.74 26.58 -27.45
N GLU A 49 35.38 26.48 -28.73
CA GLU A 49 36.31 26.34 -29.87
C GLU A 49 37.41 27.43 -29.92
N HIS A 50 37.07 28.65 -29.51
CA HIS A 50 37.97 29.81 -29.55
C HIS A 50 38.50 30.24 -28.19
N ARG A 51 38.34 29.41 -27.15
CA ARG A 51 38.67 29.77 -25.77
C ARG A 51 39.94 29.07 -25.30
N THR A 52 40.76 29.79 -24.53
CA THR A 52 42.05 29.29 -24.04
C THR A 52 41.91 28.15 -23.04
N VAL A 53 40.72 27.99 -22.46
CA VAL A 53 40.35 26.91 -21.53
C VAL A 53 40.18 25.57 -22.24
N LEU A 54 39.92 25.54 -23.55
CA LEU A 54 39.71 24.30 -24.30
C LEU A 54 40.94 23.39 -24.28
N GLY A 55 42.15 23.93 -24.52
CA GLY A 55 43.39 23.16 -24.55
C GLY A 55 43.62 22.32 -23.28
N PRO A 56 43.59 22.92 -22.07
CA PRO A 56 43.65 22.18 -20.81
C PRO A 56 42.56 21.11 -20.66
N LEU A 57 41.32 21.39 -21.09
CA LEU A 57 40.21 20.43 -21.01
C LEU A 57 40.36 19.26 -21.99
N LEU A 58 41.00 19.48 -23.14
CA LEU A 58 41.36 18.45 -24.12
C LEU A 58 42.55 17.58 -23.65
N SER A 59 43.32 18.03 -22.66
CA SER A 59 44.42 17.23 -22.09
C SER A 59 43.98 16.17 -21.05
N LEU A 60 42.70 16.15 -20.64
CA LEU A 60 42.15 15.19 -19.68
C LEU A 60 42.06 13.76 -20.24
N SER A 61 42.98 12.86 -19.86
CA SER A 61 43.03 11.49 -20.42
C SER A 61 41.85 10.58 -20.02
N ASN A 62 41.17 10.87 -18.91
CA ASN A 62 40.33 9.88 -18.22
C ASN A 62 38.83 10.00 -18.51
N VAL A 63 38.39 10.95 -19.35
CA VAL A 63 36.96 11.21 -19.57
C VAL A 63 36.64 11.34 -21.06
N PRO A 64 35.68 10.54 -21.58
CA PRO A 64 35.14 10.72 -22.92
C PRO A 64 34.57 12.14 -23.07
N ARG A 65 34.94 12.81 -24.16
CA ARG A 65 34.56 14.20 -24.44
C ARG A 65 33.91 14.32 -25.80
N VAL A 66 32.85 15.10 -25.84
CA VAL A 66 32.16 15.47 -27.07
C VAL A 66 32.26 16.98 -27.20
N ILE A 67 32.90 17.44 -28.28
CA ILE A 67 32.99 18.86 -28.61
C ILE A 67 31.76 19.16 -29.47
N ILE A 68 30.96 20.13 -29.04
CA ILE A 68 29.76 20.56 -29.76
C ILE A 68 29.94 22.03 -30.09
N ASP A 69 29.84 22.32 -31.39
CA ASP A 69 29.94 23.67 -31.88
C ASP A 69 28.76 24.54 -31.41
N ALA A 70 28.94 25.86 -31.44
CA ALA A 70 27.92 26.84 -31.07
C ALA A 70 26.59 26.70 -31.85
N GLU A 71 26.55 25.97 -32.97
CA GLU A 71 25.35 25.79 -33.81
C GLU A 71 24.62 24.44 -33.62
N GLN A 72 25.27 23.40 -33.09
CA GLN A 72 24.69 22.05 -32.97
C GLN A 72 23.87 21.83 -31.68
N THR A 73 22.70 21.17 -31.74
CA THR A 73 21.92 20.89 -30.52
C THR A 73 22.56 19.81 -29.67
N ILE A 74 22.40 19.93 -28.34
CA ILE A 74 22.87 18.92 -27.41
C ILE A 74 21.83 17.81 -27.45
N GLY A 75 22.18 16.65 -28.03
CA GLY A 75 21.34 15.45 -28.02
C GLY A 75 21.03 14.96 -26.60
N VAL A 76 20.32 13.84 -26.47
CA VAL A 76 19.77 13.36 -25.18
C VAL A 76 20.80 13.33 -24.04
N LEU A 77 20.60 14.17 -23.02
CA LEU A 77 21.40 14.22 -21.80
C LEU A 77 20.85 13.25 -20.75
N ASP A 78 21.75 12.50 -20.11
CA ASP A 78 21.46 11.60 -18.99
C ASP A 78 22.20 12.05 -17.71
N GLU A 79 21.94 11.40 -16.58
CA GLU A 79 22.53 11.66 -15.26
C GLU A 79 24.06 11.55 -15.21
N SER A 80 24.61 10.74 -16.13
CA SER A 80 26.03 10.48 -16.29
C SER A 80 26.75 11.51 -17.19
N CYS A 81 26.08 12.60 -17.56
CA CYS A 81 26.63 13.63 -18.43
C CYS A 81 26.91 14.93 -17.67
N LEU A 82 28.07 15.54 -17.93
CA LEU A 82 28.39 16.90 -17.49
C LEU A 82 28.53 17.79 -18.73
N VAL A 83 27.75 18.87 -18.78
CA VAL A 83 27.85 19.88 -19.85
C VAL A 83 28.67 21.05 -19.32
N VAL A 84 29.81 21.34 -19.94
CA VAL A 84 30.60 22.54 -19.71
C VAL A 84 30.32 23.49 -20.86
N PHE A 85 29.62 24.58 -20.55
CA PHE A 85 29.07 25.49 -21.55
C PHE A 85 29.60 26.90 -21.34
N TYR A 86 30.32 27.43 -22.32
CA TYR A 86 30.69 28.84 -22.31
C TYR A 86 29.54 29.71 -22.82
N LEU A 87 29.27 30.79 -22.11
CA LEU A 87 28.17 31.69 -22.44
C LEU A 87 28.64 33.14 -22.41
N ASP A 88 28.51 33.80 -23.55
CA ASP A 88 28.72 35.25 -23.65
C ASP A 88 27.50 35.98 -23.07
N MET A 89 27.72 36.70 -21.97
CA MET A 89 26.69 37.43 -21.24
C MET A 89 26.60 38.91 -21.64
N GLN A 90 27.35 39.38 -22.64
CA GLN A 90 27.26 40.76 -23.15
C GLN A 90 25.84 41.14 -23.58
N ASN A 91 25.11 40.18 -24.16
CA ASN A 91 23.70 40.32 -24.49
C ASN A 91 22.89 39.23 -23.77
N GLU A 92 22.32 39.60 -22.63
CA GLU A 92 21.48 38.73 -21.80
C GLU A 92 20.37 38.01 -22.59
N LYS A 93 19.71 38.69 -23.54
CA LYS A 93 18.65 38.07 -24.35
C LYS A 93 19.22 37.02 -25.30
N ALA A 94 20.34 37.33 -25.95
CA ALA A 94 21.03 36.38 -26.81
C ALA A 94 21.47 35.15 -26.02
N ALA A 95 22.04 35.33 -24.83
CA ALA A 95 22.42 34.25 -23.93
C ALA A 95 21.24 33.33 -23.58
N THR A 96 20.07 33.90 -23.23
CA THR A 96 18.86 33.10 -22.95
C THR A 96 18.35 32.34 -24.17
N ASN A 97 18.44 32.93 -25.37
CA ASN A 97 18.03 32.30 -26.62
C ASN A 97 18.96 31.13 -26.97
N ILE A 98 20.28 31.29 -26.76
CA ILE A 98 21.26 30.22 -27.00
C ILE A 98 20.97 29.06 -26.04
N ILE A 99 20.84 29.30 -24.74
CA ILE A 99 20.51 28.23 -23.77
C ILE A 99 19.20 27.54 -24.20
N SER A 100 18.15 28.32 -24.49
CA SER A 100 16.86 27.74 -24.89
C SER A 100 17.01 26.89 -26.16
N SER A 101 17.66 27.39 -27.21
CA SER A 101 17.87 26.64 -28.46
C SER A 101 18.64 25.32 -28.25
N LYS A 102 19.66 25.33 -27.38
CA LYS A 102 20.50 24.16 -27.10
C LYS A 102 19.78 23.08 -26.30
N PHE A 103 18.86 23.47 -25.41
CA PHE A 103 18.19 22.56 -24.49
C PHE A 103 16.70 22.32 -24.80
N ASN A 104 16.10 23.02 -25.79
CA ASN A 104 14.67 22.92 -26.12
C ASN A 104 14.24 21.53 -26.64
N GLU A 105 15.12 20.76 -27.27
CA GLU A 105 14.79 19.45 -27.87
C GLU A 105 14.72 18.30 -26.86
N LEU A 106 15.12 18.53 -25.60
CA LEU A 106 15.44 17.45 -24.65
C LEU A 106 14.25 16.92 -23.81
N GLY A 107 13.05 17.45 -24.01
CA GLY A 107 11.82 16.91 -23.42
C GLY A 107 11.83 16.80 -21.88
N SER A 108 11.05 15.87 -21.33
CA SER A 108 10.86 15.75 -19.87
C SER A 108 12.02 15.10 -19.09
N ARG A 109 13.08 14.65 -19.78
CA ARG A 109 14.23 13.92 -19.20
C ARG A 109 15.38 14.82 -18.72
N LEU A 110 15.30 16.13 -18.97
CA LEU A 110 16.30 17.17 -18.62
C LEU A 110 16.62 17.35 -17.12
N ARG A 111 15.93 16.65 -16.23
CA ARG A 111 15.79 17.03 -14.82
C ARG A 111 17.03 16.78 -13.97
N THR A 112 17.94 15.97 -14.48
CA THR A 112 19.12 15.50 -13.74
C THR A 112 20.43 15.75 -14.50
N ALA A 113 20.36 16.47 -15.63
CA ALA A 113 21.53 16.95 -16.33
C ALA A 113 22.34 17.91 -15.46
N LYS A 114 23.67 17.75 -15.46
CA LYS A 114 24.59 18.59 -14.71
C LYS A 114 25.24 19.59 -15.66
N VAL A 115 25.04 20.88 -15.41
CA VAL A 115 25.50 21.95 -16.30
C VAL A 115 26.43 22.90 -15.55
N LEU A 116 27.66 23.06 -16.03
CA LEU A 116 28.64 24.03 -15.57
C LEU A 116 28.76 25.14 -16.62
N ILE A 117 28.49 26.38 -16.21
CA ILE A 117 28.52 27.54 -17.11
C ILE A 117 29.81 28.30 -16.87
N LEU A 118 30.50 28.62 -17.96
CA LEU A 118 31.68 29.47 -17.96
C LEU A 118 31.29 30.86 -18.46
N VAL A 119 31.56 31.87 -17.65
CA VAL A 119 31.34 33.28 -18.00
C VAL A 119 32.63 34.08 -17.82
N GLU A 120 32.69 35.26 -18.42
CA GLU A 120 33.80 36.19 -18.17
C GLU A 120 33.76 36.73 -16.74
N ASN A 121 34.93 37.05 -16.18
CA ASN A 121 35.09 37.41 -14.76
C ASN A 121 34.15 38.53 -14.31
N HIS A 122 33.91 39.53 -15.16
CA HIS A 122 33.10 40.70 -14.80
C HIS A 122 31.60 40.38 -14.68
N PHE A 123 31.10 39.33 -15.36
CA PHE A 123 29.71 38.88 -15.25
C PHE A 123 29.49 37.95 -14.06
N PHE A 124 30.52 37.26 -13.58
CA PHE A 124 30.38 36.33 -12.45
C PHE A 124 29.99 37.02 -11.14
N ASP A 125 30.42 38.27 -10.94
CA ASP A 125 30.10 39.04 -9.74
C ASP A 125 28.77 39.80 -9.81
N LEU A 126 28.14 39.83 -10.98
CA LEU A 126 26.84 40.46 -11.16
C LEU A 126 25.70 39.53 -10.73
N SER A 127 24.91 39.97 -9.74
CA SER A 127 23.71 39.26 -9.31
C SER A 127 22.67 39.15 -10.42
N SER A 128 22.62 40.10 -11.37
CA SER A 128 21.71 40.05 -12.53
C SER A 128 21.96 38.84 -13.41
N THR A 129 23.24 38.50 -13.65
CA THR A 129 23.65 37.35 -14.44
C THR A 129 23.14 36.06 -13.80
N ILE A 130 23.36 35.87 -12.49
CA ILE A 130 22.91 34.67 -11.78
C ILE A 130 21.38 34.57 -11.79
N ASN A 131 20.68 35.67 -11.56
CA ASN A 131 19.21 35.70 -11.57
C ASN A 131 18.65 35.39 -12.97
N ASN A 132 19.28 35.87 -14.04
CA ASN A 132 18.84 35.60 -15.40
C ASN A 132 19.09 34.13 -15.80
N LEU A 133 20.26 33.59 -15.46
CA LEU A 133 20.56 32.17 -15.64
C LEU A 133 19.55 31.31 -14.87
N ASP A 134 19.26 31.68 -13.63
CA ASP A 134 18.29 30.99 -12.78
C ASP A 134 16.89 30.93 -13.42
N LEU A 135 16.38 32.08 -13.88
CA LEU A 135 15.09 32.16 -14.57
C LEU A 135 15.08 31.29 -15.83
N THR A 136 16.20 31.22 -16.55
CA THR A 136 16.32 30.46 -17.79
C THR A 136 16.34 28.95 -17.53
N PHE A 137 17.20 28.47 -16.62
CA PHE A 137 17.27 27.04 -16.29
C PHE A 137 15.99 26.52 -15.63
N ARG A 138 15.26 27.36 -14.89
CA ARG A 138 13.93 27.00 -14.39
C ARG A 138 12.90 26.77 -15.49
N LYS A 139 12.90 27.62 -16.52
CA LYS A 139 11.98 27.47 -17.68
C LYS A 139 12.27 26.16 -18.42
N ILE A 140 13.55 25.80 -18.53
CA ILE A 140 14.01 24.58 -19.21
C ILE A 140 13.83 23.34 -18.32
N GLY A 141 13.89 23.50 -16.99
CA GLY A 141 13.70 22.43 -16.02
C GLY A 141 14.99 21.71 -15.59
N ILE A 142 16.14 22.40 -15.67
CA ILE A 142 17.43 21.90 -15.19
C ILE A 142 17.67 22.45 -13.79
N SER A 143 17.76 21.58 -12.79
CA SER A 143 18.01 21.99 -11.39
C SER A 143 19.48 21.95 -10.99
N TYR A 144 20.28 21.11 -11.65
CA TYR A 144 21.69 20.93 -11.35
C TYR A 144 22.55 21.80 -12.28
N TRP A 145 22.59 23.09 -11.99
CA TRP A 145 23.47 24.03 -12.68
C TRP A 145 24.36 24.81 -11.70
N ALA A 146 25.50 25.28 -12.20
CA ALA A 146 26.42 26.19 -11.51
C ALA A 146 27.14 27.07 -12.53
N VAL A 147 27.62 28.22 -12.09
CA VAL A 147 28.41 29.17 -12.89
C VAL A 147 29.79 29.38 -12.26
N THR A 148 30.82 29.46 -13.08
CA THR A 148 32.19 29.82 -12.68
C THR A 148 32.84 30.67 -13.77
N THR A 149 34.03 31.19 -13.49
CA THR A 149 34.76 32.07 -14.40
C THR A 149 35.69 31.31 -15.33
N GLU A 150 35.91 31.85 -16.53
CA GLU A 150 36.83 31.30 -17.52
C GLU A 150 38.31 31.35 -17.06
N HIS A 151 38.75 32.47 -16.48
CA HIS A 151 40.18 32.70 -16.20
C HIS A 151 40.55 32.70 -14.71
N ARG A 152 39.57 32.59 -13.79
CA ARG A 152 39.76 32.65 -12.32
C ARG A 152 38.88 31.66 -11.54
N SER A 153 38.78 30.41 -12.01
CA SER A 153 37.85 29.37 -11.52
C SER A 153 38.22 28.82 -10.13
N ARG A 154 38.29 29.67 -9.10
CA ARG A 154 38.52 29.25 -7.70
C ARG A 154 37.21 29.00 -6.96
N SER A 155 36.17 29.70 -7.35
CA SER A 155 34.83 29.60 -6.79
C SER A 155 33.80 29.38 -7.88
N LEU A 156 32.67 28.84 -7.46
CA LEU A 156 31.48 28.70 -8.27
C LEU A 156 30.28 29.28 -7.51
N LYS A 157 29.26 29.68 -8.26
CA LYS A 157 27.99 30.13 -7.71
C LYS A 157 26.88 29.24 -8.24
N TYR A 158 25.92 28.91 -7.39
CA TYR A 158 24.77 28.10 -7.76
C TYR A 158 23.55 28.49 -6.93
N THR A 159 22.36 28.14 -7.41
CA THR A 159 21.11 28.46 -6.71
C THR A 159 20.51 27.22 -6.05
N ILE A 160 19.94 27.43 -4.87
CA ILE A 160 19.08 26.46 -4.19
C ILE A 160 17.66 27.02 -4.18
N HIS A 161 16.71 26.22 -4.68
CA HIS A 161 15.30 26.58 -4.72
C HIS A 161 14.51 25.82 -3.69
N LEU A 162 13.86 26.58 -2.81
CA LEU A 162 12.81 26.12 -1.92
C LEU A 162 11.62 27.06 -2.10
N ALA A 163 10.42 26.63 -1.68
CA ALA A 163 9.12 27.11 -2.14
C ALA A 163 8.93 28.64 -2.14
N GLU A 164 9.64 29.34 -1.27
CA GLU A 164 9.54 30.80 -1.14
C GLU A 164 10.91 31.50 -1.05
N LYS A 165 12.01 30.74 -1.17
CA LYS A 165 13.36 31.29 -1.02
C LYS A 165 14.32 30.74 -2.06
N ILE A 166 15.02 31.68 -2.69
CA ILE A 166 16.15 31.41 -3.57
C ILE A 166 17.38 31.79 -2.78
N THR A 167 18.27 30.83 -2.55
CA THR A 167 19.55 31.11 -1.92
C THR A 167 20.64 30.95 -2.97
N ILE A 168 21.37 32.03 -3.24
CA ILE A 168 22.58 31.98 -4.06
C ILE A 168 23.71 31.56 -3.13
N VAL A 169 24.35 30.44 -3.45
CA VAL A 169 25.46 29.89 -2.68
C VAL A 169 26.73 30.07 -3.48
N GLN A 170 27.75 30.64 -2.85
CA GLN A 170 29.11 30.67 -3.37
C GLN A 170 29.91 29.58 -2.66
N SER A 171 30.45 28.64 -3.43
CA SER A 171 31.23 27.53 -2.92
C SER A 171 32.57 27.42 -3.64
N VAL A 172 33.47 26.63 -3.08
CA VAL A 172 34.71 26.20 -3.73
C VAL A 172 34.38 25.27 -4.92
N MET A 173 35.30 25.16 -5.86
CA MET A 173 35.18 24.25 -7.02
C MET A 173 35.26 22.78 -6.58
N ASP A 174 34.19 22.27 -6.00
CA ASP A 174 34.01 20.85 -5.65
C ASP A 174 32.77 20.28 -6.34
N PHE A 175 32.99 19.22 -7.13
CA PHE A 175 31.95 18.56 -7.90
C PHE A 175 30.88 17.94 -7.00
N GLN A 176 31.29 17.30 -5.90
CA GLN A 176 30.35 16.62 -5.00
C GLN A 176 29.46 17.64 -4.29
N THR A 177 30.03 18.74 -3.80
CA THR A 177 29.23 19.80 -3.15
C THR A 177 28.15 20.36 -4.09
N VAL A 178 28.41 20.48 -5.39
CA VAL A 178 27.46 21.15 -6.32
C VAL A 178 26.43 20.22 -6.93
N TYR A 179 26.85 19.03 -7.35
CA TYR A 179 26.04 18.12 -8.18
C TYR A 179 25.61 16.85 -7.43
N SER A 180 25.71 16.85 -6.10
CA SER A 180 25.20 15.77 -5.25
C SER A 180 24.24 16.30 -4.17
N HIS A 181 23.77 15.39 -3.31
CA HIS A 181 22.95 15.69 -2.14
C HIS A 181 23.63 16.69 -1.18
N ARG A 182 24.98 16.77 -1.19
CA ARG A 182 25.75 17.73 -0.38
C ARG A 182 25.49 19.19 -0.72
N ARG A 183 24.84 19.47 -1.86
CA ARG A 183 24.42 20.83 -2.27
C ARG A 183 23.60 21.52 -1.20
N LEU A 184 22.84 20.75 -0.42
CA LEU A 184 21.98 21.25 0.66
C LEU A 184 22.68 21.30 2.03
N GLU A 185 23.79 20.59 2.23
CA GLU A 185 24.53 20.56 3.50
C GLU A 185 25.17 21.91 3.83
N VAL A 186 25.38 22.77 2.83
CA VAL A 186 25.90 24.13 3.01
C VAL A 186 24.91 25.03 3.78
N LEU A 187 23.65 24.62 3.89
CA LEU A 187 22.64 25.35 4.64
C LEU A 187 22.58 24.82 6.08
N ASP A 188 22.97 25.64 7.06
CA ASP A 188 22.93 25.30 8.50
C ASP A 188 21.57 24.79 8.98
N ARG A 189 20.49 25.36 8.43
CA ARG A 189 19.10 24.90 8.65
C ARG A 189 18.28 25.02 7.39
N LEU A 190 17.75 23.89 6.94
CA LEU A 190 16.87 23.80 5.78
C LEU A 190 15.45 24.24 6.16
N LYS A 191 14.97 25.33 5.57
CA LYS A 191 13.59 25.79 5.73
C LYS A 191 12.75 25.31 4.55
N ILE A 192 11.80 24.42 4.78
CA ILE A 192 11.01 23.79 3.72
C ILE A 192 9.51 23.97 3.94
N ASN A 193 8.75 24.02 2.86
CA ASN A 193 7.29 24.01 2.91
C ASN A 193 6.79 22.62 2.49
N ALA A 194 6.23 21.89 3.45
CA ALA A 194 5.68 20.58 3.27
C ALA A 194 4.15 20.64 3.25
N GLN A 195 3.53 19.87 2.37
CA GLN A 195 2.07 19.66 2.43
C GLN A 195 1.73 18.21 2.75
N TRP A 196 0.56 18.01 3.35
CA TRP A 196 0.02 16.69 3.61
C TRP A 196 -1.46 16.62 3.21
N MET A 197 -1.92 15.42 2.87
CA MET A 197 -3.33 15.11 2.74
C MET A 197 -3.69 13.97 3.70
N ALA A 198 -4.93 13.98 4.19
CA ALA A 198 -5.41 12.89 5.03
C ALA A 198 -5.46 11.59 4.21
N ASN A 199 -4.58 10.66 4.54
CA ASN A 199 -4.57 9.30 4.01
C ASN A 199 -4.16 8.35 5.12
N PHE A 200 -5.14 7.70 5.72
CA PHE A 200 -4.93 6.73 6.78
C PHE A 200 -4.42 5.40 6.19
N PRO A 201 -3.39 4.75 6.76
CA PRO A 201 -2.76 5.00 8.07
C PRO A 201 -1.51 5.90 8.04
N TYR A 202 -1.21 6.51 6.90
CA TYR A 202 0.06 7.19 6.67
C TYR A 202 0.16 8.57 7.29
N ILE A 203 -0.83 9.44 7.05
CA ILE A 203 -0.97 10.74 7.74
C ILE A 203 -2.45 11.01 7.97
N TYR A 204 -2.81 11.25 9.22
CA TYR A 204 -4.15 11.65 9.63
C TYR A 204 -4.09 12.57 10.86
N LYS A 205 -5.20 13.25 11.16
CA LYS A 205 -5.35 14.01 12.40
C LYS A 205 -5.87 13.06 13.48
N ALA A 206 -5.06 12.78 14.50
CA ALA A 206 -5.50 12.01 15.66
C ALA A 206 -6.35 12.89 16.61
N THR A 207 -5.94 14.15 16.79
CA THR A 207 -6.74 15.19 17.44
C THR A 207 -6.76 16.45 16.58
N PHE A 208 -7.53 17.48 16.98
CA PHE A 208 -7.59 18.76 16.25
C PHE A 208 -6.22 19.42 16.01
N LYS A 209 -5.22 19.13 16.86
CA LYS A 209 -3.89 19.75 16.80
C LYS A 209 -2.75 18.79 16.45
N THR A 210 -2.93 17.48 16.58
CA THR A 210 -1.84 16.51 16.36
C THR A 210 -2.01 15.72 15.08
N LEU A 211 -0.97 15.76 14.24
CA LEU A 211 -0.81 14.85 13.12
C LEU A 211 -0.19 13.55 13.62
N ASP A 212 -0.69 12.44 13.10
CA ASP A 212 -0.23 11.10 13.42
C ASP A 212 -0.22 10.23 12.16
N GLY A 213 0.43 9.08 12.24
CA GLY A 213 0.56 8.12 11.16
C GLY A 213 2.00 7.81 10.78
N ILE A 214 2.16 6.78 9.96
CA ILE A 214 3.46 6.19 9.58
C ILE A 214 4.38 7.22 8.91
N ASP A 215 3.88 7.93 7.90
CA ASP A 215 4.69 8.90 7.15
C ASP A 215 5.04 10.11 8.04
N ASN A 216 4.11 10.54 8.90
CA ASN A 216 4.38 11.63 9.83
C ASN A 216 5.49 11.25 10.83
N LEU A 217 5.46 10.02 11.36
CA LEU A 217 6.52 9.51 12.24
C LEU A 217 7.87 9.43 11.53
N LEU A 218 7.90 8.93 10.29
CA LEU A 218 9.13 8.86 9.49
C LEU A 218 9.72 10.25 9.23
N TYR A 219 8.91 11.19 8.75
CA TYR A 219 9.38 12.53 8.43
C TYR A 219 9.72 13.37 9.65
N SER A 220 9.00 13.23 10.77
CA SER A 220 9.36 13.92 12.02
C SER A 220 10.75 13.51 12.52
N ARG A 221 11.08 12.20 12.47
CA ARG A 221 12.43 11.71 12.78
C ARG A 221 13.46 12.16 11.76
N LEU A 222 13.10 12.17 10.48
CA LEU A 222 13.97 12.66 9.41
C LEU A 222 14.30 14.14 9.61
N PHE A 223 13.32 14.99 9.92
CA PHE A 223 13.52 16.42 10.14
C PHE A 223 14.33 16.70 11.39
N GLU A 224 14.11 15.93 12.46
CA GLU A 224 14.92 15.99 13.68
C GLU A 224 16.39 15.65 13.39
N TYR A 225 16.64 14.55 12.67
CA TYR A 225 17.98 14.09 12.29
C TYR A 225 18.70 15.08 11.36
N LEU A 226 17.99 15.65 10.39
CA LEU A 226 18.56 16.55 9.38
C LEU A 226 18.51 18.03 9.78
N HIS A 227 18.05 18.37 11.00
CA HIS A 227 17.85 19.75 11.46
C HIS A 227 17.05 20.61 10.48
N VAL A 228 15.93 20.08 9.99
CA VAL A 228 15.07 20.71 8.99
C VAL A 228 13.91 21.44 9.68
N ASP A 229 13.77 22.72 9.40
CA ASP A 229 12.67 23.58 9.84
C ASP A 229 11.52 23.50 8.81
N ALA A 230 10.62 22.53 8.98
CA ALA A 230 9.51 22.30 8.07
C ALA A 230 8.22 23.03 8.48
N THR A 231 7.62 23.80 7.57
CA THR A 231 6.24 24.28 7.72
C THR A 231 5.29 23.25 7.09
N ILE A 232 4.32 22.74 7.87
CA ILE A 232 3.44 21.65 7.43
C ILE A 232 2.02 22.18 7.21
N ILE A 233 1.53 22.10 5.97
CA ILE A 233 0.25 22.70 5.54
C ILE A 233 -0.73 21.62 5.03
N ASP A 234 -2.01 21.70 5.42
CA ASP A 234 -3.06 20.78 4.94
C ASP A 234 -3.46 21.15 3.50
N ALA A 235 -3.24 20.23 2.56
CA ALA A 235 -3.49 20.44 1.13
C ALA A 235 -4.98 20.65 0.79
N ARG A 236 -5.90 20.24 1.67
CA ARG A 236 -7.35 20.41 1.45
C ARG A 236 -7.79 21.86 1.50
N ASN A 237 -7.02 22.74 2.14
CA ASN A 237 -7.39 24.13 2.40
C ASN A 237 -8.87 24.29 2.82
N ARG A 238 -9.30 23.48 3.82
CA ARG A 238 -10.68 23.41 4.36
C ARG A 238 -11.77 22.86 3.43
N SER A 239 -11.43 22.41 2.22
CA SER A 239 -12.39 21.69 1.36
C SER A 239 -12.73 20.31 1.91
N LEU A 240 -14.01 19.96 1.89
CA LEU A 240 -14.52 18.63 2.27
C LEU A 240 -14.41 17.60 1.13
N ASP A 241 -14.18 18.05 -0.10
CA ASP A 241 -14.08 17.16 -1.25
C ASP A 241 -12.68 16.50 -1.34
N PRO A 242 -12.58 15.16 -1.23
CA PRO A 242 -11.30 14.46 -1.37
C PRO A 242 -10.69 14.59 -2.79
N SER A 243 -11.51 14.81 -3.81
CA SER A 243 -11.03 14.99 -5.19
C SER A 243 -10.31 16.34 -5.36
N TYR A 244 -10.77 17.37 -4.65
CA TYR A 244 -10.14 18.68 -4.59
C TYR A 244 -8.73 18.59 -3.98
N ALA A 245 -8.58 17.85 -2.89
CA ALA A 245 -7.29 17.68 -2.21
C ALA A 245 -6.20 17.15 -3.14
N ALA A 246 -6.52 16.11 -3.92
CA ALA A 246 -5.57 15.48 -4.83
C ALA A 246 -5.11 16.43 -5.96
N LYS A 247 -6.03 17.28 -6.45
CA LYS A 247 -5.74 18.29 -7.48
C LYS A 247 -4.99 19.48 -6.88
N ALA A 248 -5.36 19.93 -5.68
CA ALA A 248 -4.69 21.00 -4.96
C ALA A 248 -3.22 20.66 -4.68
N VAL A 249 -2.92 19.42 -4.29
CA VAL A 249 -1.55 18.92 -4.11
C VAL A 249 -0.71 19.17 -5.37
N GLU A 250 -1.19 18.76 -6.53
CA GLU A 250 -0.46 18.92 -7.79
C GLU A 250 -0.32 20.41 -8.19
N THR A 251 -1.37 21.21 -8.01
CA THR A 251 -1.33 22.66 -8.29
C THR A 251 -0.34 23.39 -7.38
N ASN A 252 -0.28 23.04 -6.09
CA ASN A 252 0.64 23.64 -5.13
C ASN A 252 2.11 23.32 -5.46
N LEU A 253 2.39 22.07 -5.85
CA LEU A 253 3.73 21.67 -6.31
C LEU A 253 4.09 22.30 -7.66
N ALA A 254 3.13 22.46 -8.56
CA ALA A 254 3.35 23.09 -9.87
C ALA A 254 3.60 24.60 -9.75
N SER A 255 2.88 25.27 -8.83
CA SER A 255 3.03 26.72 -8.59
C SER A 255 4.25 27.08 -7.74
N GLY A 256 4.97 26.08 -7.20
CA GLY A 256 6.15 26.29 -6.38
C GLY A 256 5.85 26.67 -4.92
N LYS A 257 4.58 26.73 -4.49
CA LYS A 257 4.20 27.10 -3.11
C LYS A 257 4.61 26.07 -2.05
N MET A 258 4.83 24.83 -2.47
CA MET A 258 5.23 23.71 -1.62
C MET A 258 6.44 23.02 -2.25
N ASP A 259 7.34 22.52 -1.42
CA ASP A 259 8.53 21.80 -1.86
C ASP A 259 8.26 20.32 -2.10
N PHE A 260 7.44 19.69 -1.27
CA PHE A 260 7.10 18.28 -1.40
C PHE A 260 5.83 17.92 -0.62
N THR A 261 5.36 16.69 -0.83
CA THR A 261 4.21 16.11 -0.13
C THR A 261 4.66 15.01 0.81
N MET A 262 4.37 15.15 2.10
CA MET A 262 4.70 14.16 3.13
C MET A 262 3.85 12.89 3.01
N THR A 263 2.61 13.01 2.57
CA THR A 263 1.73 11.85 2.37
C THR A 263 2.10 11.13 1.09
N ARG A 264 2.37 9.83 1.17
CA ARG A 264 2.58 8.99 -0.02
C ARG A 264 1.35 9.00 -0.94
N LYS A 265 1.60 9.02 -2.26
CA LYS A 265 0.57 9.03 -3.30
C LYS A 265 0.79 7.90 -4.29
N GLN A 266 -0.31 7.31 -4.78
CA GLN A 266 -0.28 6.34 -5.86
C GLN A 266 0.35 6.93 -7.12
N ILE A 267 1.26 6.20 -7.72
CA ILE A 267 1.91 6.59 -8.98
C ILE A 267 0.88 6.53 -10.10
N ARG A 268 0.79 7.59 -10.89
CA ARG A 268 -0.01 7.64 -12.12
C ARG A 268 0.94 7.76 -13.31
N ASN A 269 0.62 7.14 -14.44
CA ASN A 269 1.46 7.22 -15.64
C ASN A 269 1.66 8.67 -16.14
N GLU A 270 0.85 9.62 -15.67
CA GLU A 270 0.86 11.04 -16.04
C GLU A 270 1.60 11.96 -15.05
N THR A 271 2.14 11.45 -13.94
CA THR A 271 2.75 12.35 -12.92
C THR A 271 4.03 13.02 -13.44
N ARG A 272 3.96 14.34 -13.70
CA ARG A 272 5.07 15.17 -14.21
C ARG A 272 6.00 15.69 -13.11
N PHE A 273 6.02 15.11 -11.92
CA PHE A 273 6.77 15.61 -10.76
C PHE A 273 7.94 14.69 -10.40
N PRO A 274 9.08 15.22 -9.93
CA PRO A 274 10.11 14.40 -9.30
C PRO A 274 9.51 13.60 -8.13
N MET A 275 9.90 12.34 -8.00
CA MET A 275 9.32 11.45 -7.00
C MET A 275 10.35 10.51 -6.38
N ILE A 276 10.11 10.15 -5.12
CA ILE A 276 10.82 9.08 -4.42
C ILE A 276 9.90 7.86 -4.43
N LEU A 277 10.32 6.80 -5.11
CA LEU A 277 9.57 5.56 -5.19
C LEU A 277 9.67 4.80 -3.87
N LEU A 278 8.54 4.28 -3.39
CA LEU A 278 8.50 3.42 -2.23
C LEU A 278 8.69 1.96 -2.65
N PRO A 279 9.55 1.19 -1.96
CA PRO A 279 9.69 -0.24 -2.23
C PRO A 279 8.47 -1.04 -1.75
N GLU A 280 7.73 -0.52 -0.77
CA GLU A 280 6.51 -1.11 -0.23
C GLU A 280 5.38 -1.03 -1.27
N LEU A 281 4.79 -2.20 -1.59
CA LEU A 281 3.58 -2.29 -2.40
C LEU A 281 2.35 -2.18 -1.51
N GLU A 282 1.36 -1.42 -1.97
CA GLU A 282 0.05 -1.39 -1.34
C GLU A 282 -0.93 -2.28 -2.09
N TYR A 283 -1.83 -2.89 -1.32
CA TYR A 283 -2.84 -3.81 -1.83
C TYR A 283 -4.22 -3.19 -1.66
N LEU A 284 -5.10 -3.45 -2.63
CA LEU A 284 -6.55 -3.25 -2.44
C LEU A 284 -7.20 -4.60 -2.26
N SER A 285 -8.10 -4.69 -1.29
CA SER A 285 -8.90 -5.89 -1.03
C SER A 285 -10.37 -5.51 -0.89
N PHE A 286 -11.25 -6.50 -1.01
CA PHE A 286 -12.64 -6.33 -0.62
C PHE A 286 -12.76 -6.35 0.90
N VAL A 287 -13.57 -5.43 1.41
CA VAL A 287 -14.13 -5.48 2.75
C VAL A 287 -15.54 -5.99 2.61
N VAL A 288 -15.82 -7.14 3.23
CA VAL A 288 -17.05 -7.89 3.02
C VAL A 288 -17.83 -7.94 4.35
N PRO A 289 -19.15 -7.68 4.33
CA PRO A 289 -19.98 -7.88 5.51
C PRO A 289 -20.09 -9.38 5.84
N ARG A 290 -20.13 -9.70 7.13
CA ARG A 290 -20.38 -11.07 7.60
C ARG A 290 -21.86 -11.31 7.77
N GLU A 291 -22.31 -12.46 7.31
CA GLU A 291 -23.63 -12.97 7.69
C GLU A 291 -23.56 -13.49 9.12
N THR A 292 -24.40 -12.92 9.99
CA THR A 292 -24.53 -13.32 11.39
C THR A 292 -25.69 -14.29 11.64
N SER A 293 -26.51 -14.56 10.62
CA SER A 293 -27.61 -15.52 10.74
C SER A 293 -27.07 -16.94 10.92
N ALA A 294 -27.40 -17.55 12.06
CA ALA A 294 -27.10 -18.94 12.33
C ALA A 294 -27.93 -19.83 11.40
N ILE A 295 -27.29 -20.85 10.81
CA ILE A 295 -27.99 -21.85 10.00
C ILE A 295 -28.69 -22.79 10.97
N HIS A 296 -29.94 -22.51 11.30
CA HIS A 296 -30.62 -23.24 12.36
C HIS A 296 -30.79 -24.73 11.99
N LEU A 297 -31.39 -25.07 10.84
CA LEU A 297 -31.72 -26.47 10.54
C LEU A 297 -30.61 -27.25 9.83
N ASP A 298 -29.86 -26.65 8.91
CA ASP A 298 -28.84 -27.42 8.16
C ASP A 298 -27.70 -27.89 9.07
N ASN A 299 -27.41 -27.16 10.17
CA ASN A 299 -26.42 -27.55 11.16
C ASN A 299 -26.69 -28.93 11.81
N LEU A 300 -27.96 -29.39 11.85
CA LEU A 300 -28.29 -30.73 12.34
C LEU A 300 -27.92 -31.84 11.34
N PHE A 301 -28.01 -31.56 10.04
CA PHE A 301 -27.79 -32.57 9.01
C PHE A 301 -26.36 -32.57 8.46
N ILE A 302 -25.61 -31.48 8.64
CA ILE A 302 -24.21 -31.33 8.22
C ILE A 302 -23.23 -32.38 8.75
N PRO A 303 -23.32 -32.88 10.02
CA PRO A 303 -22.31 -33.79 10.57
C PRO A 303 -22.08 -35.02 9.69
N PHE A 304 -23.16 -35.58 9.16
CA PHE A 304 -23.10 -36.74 8.28
C PHE A 304 -23.35 -36.38 6.82
N SER A 305 -22.63 -37.05 5.92
CA SER A 305 -22.88 -36.92 4.49
C SER A 305 -24.30 -37.39 4.16
N GLN A 306 -24.91 -36.82 3.11
CA GLN A 306 -26.22 -37.26 2.63
C GLN A 306 -26.25 -38.76 2.34
N SER A 307 -25.16 -39.32 1.80
CA SER A 307 -25.03 -40.76 1.56
C SER A 307 -25.13 -41.59 2.84
N LEU A 308 -24.56 -41.13 3.96
CA LEU A 308 -24.64 -41.82 5.24
C LEU A 308 -26.04 -41.73 5.83
N TRP A 309 -26.68 -40.55 5.80
CA TRP A 309 -28.07 -40.38 6.22
C TRP A 309 -29.03 -41.32 5.47
N VAL A 310 -28.87 -41.40 4.14
CA VAL A 310 -29.65 -42.33 3.31
C VAL A 310 -29.36 -43.77 3.71
N THR A 311 -28.11 -44.14 3.97
CA THR A 311 -27.74 -45.49 4.40
C THR A 311 -28.37 -45.86 5.74
N VAL A 312 -28.35 -44.93 6.71
CA VAL A 312 -29.00 -45.11 8.01
C VAL A 312 -30.51 -45.27 7.83
N ALA A 313 -31.17 -44.41 7.06
CA ALA A 313 -32.59 -44.51 6.78
C ALA A 313 -32.94 -45.85 6.10
N CYS A 314 -32.18 -46.27 5.08
CA CYS A 314 -32.35 -47.56 4.41
C CYS A 314 -32.15 -48.72 5.39
N SER A 315 -31.17 -48.65 6.28
CA SER A 315 -30.91 -49.71 7.27
C SER A 315 -32.03 -49.86 8.30
N VAL A 316 -32.63 -48.74 8.75
CA VAL A 316 -33.77 -48.73 9.67
C VAL A 316 -35.01 -49.31 9.00
N VAL A 317 -35.28 -48.92 7.74
CA VAL A 317 -36.38 -49.48 6.94
C VAL A 317 -36.18 -50.97 6.68
N LEU A 318 -34.95 -51.38 6.34
CA LEU A 318 -34.61 -52.79 6.14
C LEU A 318 -34.81 -53.60 7.43
N PHE A 319 -34.37 -53.07 8.58
CA PHE A 319 -34.56 -53.72 9.87
C PHE A 319 -36.05 -53.85 10.24
N HIS A 320 -36.83 -52.80 10.05
CA HIS A 320 -38.27 -52.82 10.29
C HIS A 320 -39.01 -53.78 9.35
N THR A 321 -38.65 -53.84 8.08
CA THR A 321 -39.24 -54.77 7.11
C THR A 321 -38.88 -56.21 7.44
N ILE A 322 -37.63 -56.50 7.81
CA ILE A 322 -37.22 -57.84 8.29
C ILE A 322 -37.99 -58.22 9.55
N ASN A 323 -38.16 -57.29 10.50
CA ASN A 323 -38.91 -57.54 11.74
C ASN A 323 -40.42 -57.71 11.49
N ALA A 324 -41.00 -56.98 10.55
CA ALA A 324 -42.39 -57.16 10.13
C ALA A 324 -42.58 -58.51 9.40
N LEU A 325 -41.67 -58.86 8.49
CA LEU A 325 -41.68 -60.15 7.79
C LEU A 325 -41.51 -61.33 8.76
N SER A 326 -40.65 -61.22 9.77
CA SER A 326 -40.44 -62.28 10.77
C SER A 326 -41.69 -62.55 11.65
N ARG A 327 -42.60 -61.57 11.72
CA ARG A 327 -43.90 -61.70 12.40
C ARG A 327 -45.01 -62.21 11.48
N SER A 328 -44.84 -62.15 10.17
CA SER A 328 -45.80 -62.66 9.18
C SER A 328 -45.72 -64.18 9.04
N ASP A 329 -46.86 -64.85 8.79
CA ASP A 329 -46.93 -66.31 8.60
C ASP A 329 -46.54 -66.78 7.18
N THR A 330 -45.74 -65.98 6.46
CA THR A 330 -45.24 -66.32 5.13
C THR A 330 -44.08 -67.33 5.20
N SER A 331 -43.80 -68.04 4.10
CA SER A 331 -42.68 -69.00 4.02
C SER A 331 -41.32 -68.35 4.31
N LEU A 332 -41.13 -67.10 3.85
CA LEU A 332 -40.00 -66.24 4.17
C LEU A 332 -39.95 -65.83 5.65
N GLY A 333 -41.10 -65.49 6.25
CA GLY A 333 -41.22 -65.19 7.68
C GLY A 333 -40.82 -66.37 8.57
N ASN A 334 -41.25 -67.59 8.21
CA ASN A 334 -40.88 -68.81 8.93
C ASN A 334 -39.38 -69.14 8.83
N LEU A 335 -38.76 -68.86 7.68
CA LEU A 335 -37.31 -69.05 7.49
C LEU A 335 -36.49 -68.02 8.29
N LEU A 336 -36.90 -66.76 8.30
CA LEU A 336 -36.32 -65.71 9.15
C LEU A 336 -36.48 -66.06 10.63
N ARG A 337 -37.66 -66.51 11.05
CA ARG A 337 -37.95 -66.93 12.43
C ARG A 337 -37.09 -68.13 12.86
N ARG A 338 -36.73 -69.03 11.94
CA ARG A 338 -35.75 -70.11 12.19
C ARG A 338 -34.32 -69.58 12.34
N MET A 339 -33.89 -68.67 11.47
CA MET A 339 -32.55 -68.06 11.55
C MET A 339 -32.36 -67.24 12.83
N PHE A 340 -33.35 -66.43 13.22
CA PHE A 340 -33.29 -65.63 14.45
C PHE A 340 -33.47 -66.45 15.75
N ARG A 341 -33.95 -67.70 15.67
CA ARG A 341 -34.05 -68.62 16.82
C ARG A 341 -32.73 -69.35 17.14
N LEU A 342 -31.72 -69.30 16.25
CA LEU A 342 -30.38 -69.75 16.58
C LEU A 342 -29.76 -68.72 17.54
N GLU A 343 -29.78 -69.02 18.84
CA GLU A 343 -29.32 -68.15 19.94
C GLU A 343 -28.01 -67.37 19.66
N PRO A 344 -26.95 -67.94 19.09
CA PRO A 344 -25.72 -67.18 18.83
C PRO A 344 -25.87 -66.15 17.71
N ALA A 345 -26.66 -66.43 16.66
CA ALA A 345 -26.78 -65.56 15.50
C ALA A 345 -27.64 -64.32 15.79
N GLY A 346 -28.76 -64.50 16.50
CA GLY A 346 -29.62 -63.38 16.92
C GLY A 346 -28.91 -62.43 17.88
N SER A 347 -28.23 -62.99 18.88
CA SER A 347 -27.45 -62.21 19.85
C SER A 347 -26.29 -61.44 19.17
N PHE A 348 -25.57 -62.08 18.25
CA PHE A 348 -24.49 -61.43 17.49
C PHE A 348 -24.97 -60.27 16.61
N LEU A 349 -26.08 -60.45 15.89
CA LEU A 349 -26.69 -59.38 15.08
C LEU A 349 -27.15 -58.21 15.94
N GLN A 350 -27.80 -58.49 17.08
CA GLN A 350 -28.25 -57.45 18.00
C GLN A 350 -27.05 -56.69 18.60
N MET A 351 -25.99 -57.40 19.00
CA MET A 351 -24.75 -56.78 19.48
C MET A 351 -24.10 -55.91 18.41
N SER A 352 -24.06 -56.39 17.16
CA SER A 352 -23.48 -55.64 16.03
C SER A 352 -24.26 -54.36 15.74
N VAL A 353 -25.60 -54.42 15.74
CA VAL A 353 -26.46 -53.24 15.60
C VAL A 353 -26.23 -52.26 16.75
N ASN A 354 -26.12 -52.74 17.99
CA ASN A 354 -25.87 -51.88 19.14
C ASN A 354 -24.50 -51.17 19.04
N ILE A 355 -23.45 -51.89 18.64
CA ILE A 355 -22.11 -51.30 18.45
C ILE A 355 -22.13 -50.26 17.33
N ILE A 356 -22.74 -50.58 16.19
CA ILE A 356 -22.83 -49.64 15.06
C ILE A 356 -23.63 -48.40 15.45
N THR A 357 -24.75 -48.58 16.14
CA THR A 357 -25.59 -47.47 16.62
C THR A 357 -24.84 -46.62 17.63
N PHE A 358 -24.11 -47.22 18.57
CA PHE A 358 -23.27 -46.53 19.53
C PHE A 358 -22.20 -45.68 18.82
N ILE A 359 -21.48 -46.26 17.85
CA ILE A 359 -20.46 -45.55 17.07
C ILE A 359 -21.09 -44.39 16.28
N LEU A 360 -22.24 -44.60 15.65
CA LEU A 360 -22.94 -43.56 14.91
C LEU A 360 -23.40 -42.41 15.83
N VAL A 361 -23.95 -42.72 16.99
CA VAL A 361 -24.40 -41.69 17.94
C VAL A 361 -23.21 -40.90 18.50
N GLU A 362 -22.15 -41.57 18.94
CA GLU A 362 -20.96 -40.91 19.50
C GLU A 362 -20.23 -40.07 18.44
N SER A 363 -20.08 -40.59 17.21
CA SER A 363 -19.46 -39.83 16.11
C SER A 363 -20.30 -38.61 15.70
N TYR A 364 -21.62 -38.76 15.64
CA TYR A 364 -22.52 -37.65 15.42
C TYR A 364 -22.37 -36.60 16.52
N PHE A 365 -22.39 -37.03 17.79
CA PHE A 365 -22.29 -36.15 18.94
C PHE A 365 -20.96 -35.36 18.95
N ALA A 366 -19.84 -36.05 18.70
CA ALA A 366 -18.52 -35.42 18.59
C ALA A 366 -18.45 -34.38 17.45
N GLN A 367 -19.07 -34.69 16.30
CA GLN A 367 -19.10 -33.76 15.18
C GLN A 367 -20.02 -32.58 15.44
N ILE A 368 -21.26 -32.80 15.91
CA ILE A 368 -22.20 -31.70 16.14
C ILE A 368 -21.70 -30.75 17.23
N THR A 369 -21.05 -31.27 18.27
CA THR A 369 -20.40 -30.43 19.28
C THR A 369 -19.26 -29.62 18.66
N SER A 370 -18.42 -30.21 17.81
CA SER A 370 -17.40 -29.46 17.07
C SER A 370 -18.00 -28.38 16.15
N TYR A 371 -19.10 -28.67 15.44
CA TYR A 371 -19.77 -27.71 14.57
C TYR A 371 -20.42 -26.57 15.35
N LEU A 372 -21.10 -26.86 16.47
CA LEU A 372 -21.70 -25.85 17.33
C LEU A 372 -20.65 -24.92 17.98
N LEU A 373 -19.45 -25.44 18.26
CA LEU A 373 -18.36 -24.69 18.87
C LEU A 373 -17.51 -23.90 17.87
N VAL A 374 -17.18 -24.48 16.71
CA VAL A 374 -16.19 -23.91 15.77
C VAL A 374 -16.84 -23.31 14.52
N ASN A 375 -17.91 -23.93 14.01
CA ASN A 375 -18.53 -23.60 12.72
C ASN A 375 -19.97 -23.06 12.88
N ARG A 376 -20.20 -22.24 13.92
CA ARG A 376 -21.53 -21.69 14.25
C ARG A 376 -22.16 -20.85 13.13
N PHE A 377 -21.36 -20.35 12.18
CA PHE A 377 -21.79 -19.39 11.16
C PHE A 377 -21.45 -19.87 9.75
N HIS A 378 -22.11 -19.29 8.74
CA HIS A 378 -21.73 -19.47 7.35
C HIS A 378 -20.24 -19.21 7.16
N ARG A 379 -19.63 -20.05 6.30
CA ARG A 379 -18.25 -19.86 5.89
C ARG A 379 -18.14 -18.54 5.12
N ASP A 380 -17.30 -17.65 5.64
CA ASP A 380 -16.94 -16.41 4.96
C ASP A 380 -16.26 -16.75 3.62
N PRO A 381 -16.53 -16.02 2.51
CA PRO A 381 -15.81 -16.22 1.27
C PRO A 381 -14.32 -15.91 1.46
N ASP A 382 -13.45 -16.81 0.99
CA ASP A 382 -12.00 -16.68 1.12
C ASP A 382 -11.36 -16.07 -0.13
N THR A 383 -11.97 -16.29 -1.30
CA THR A 383 -11.49 -15.82 -2.61
C THR A 383 -12.41 -14.79 -3.24
N VAL A 384 -11.88 -14.03 -4.20
CA VAL A 384 -12.66 -13.05 -4.96
C VAL A 384 -13.71 -13.76 -5.82
N ASP A 385 -13.38 -14.92 -6.38
CA ASP A 385 -14.32 -15.71 -7.18
C ASP A 385 -15.48 -16.26 -6.34
N GLU A 386 -15.21 -16.72 -5.12
CA GLU A 386 -16.25 -17.12 -4.17
C GLU A 386 -17.15 -15.92 -3.80
N LEU A 387 -16.55 -14.77 -3.49
CA LEU A 387 -17.32 -13.54 -3.23
C LEU A 387 -18.20 -13.17 -4.43
N LEU A 388 -17.67 -13.28 -5.65
CA LEU A 388 -18.42 -13.02 -6.88
C LEU A 388 -19.51 -14.06 -7.15
N ALA A 389 -19.47 -15.23 -6.52
CA ALA A 389 -20.55 -16.22 -6.53
C ALA A 389 -21.63 -15.95 -5.46
N THR A 390 -21.30 -15.26 -4.36
CA THR A 390 -22.29 -14.91 -3.31
C THR A 390 -23.29 -13.84 -3.76
N ASN A 391 -24.44 -13.73 -3.10
CA ASN A 391 -25.44 -12.68 -3.38
C ASN A 391 -25.11 -11.31 -2.74
N ILE A 392 -23.93 -11.13 -2.15
CA ILE A 392 -23.52 -9.88 -1.50
C ILE A 392 -23.36 -8.78 -2.56
N SER A 393 -24.03 -7.65 -2.39
CA SER A 393 -23.92 -6.52 -3.32
C SER A 393 -22.55 -5.84 -3.20
N ILE A 394 -22.01 -5.29 -4.30
CA ILE A 394 -20.69 -4.64 -4.30
C ILE A 394 -20.86 -3.16 -4.61
N SER A 395 -20.33 -2.27 -3.77
CA SER A 395 -20.34 -0.82 -4.01
C SER A 395 -18.94 -0.29 -4.26
N ILE A 396 -18.75 0.46 -5.36
CA ILE A 396 -17.46 1.05 -5.73
C ILE A 396 -17.56 2.55 -6.00
N THR A 397 -16.49 3.27 -5.72
CA THR A 397 -16.40 4.71 -6.05
C THR A 397 -15.94 4.94 -7.49
N VAL A 398 -16.21 6.15 -8.00
CA VAL A 398 -15.72 6.60 -9.33
C VAL A 398 -14.19 6.50 -9.43
N ILE A 399 -13.46 6.76 -8.35
CA ILE A 399 -11.99 6.67 -8.30
C ILE A 399 -11.55 5.21 -8.41
N GLN A 400 -12.18 4.31 -7.65
CA GLN A 400 -11.88 2.87 -7.69
C GLN A 400 -12.23 2.24 -9.04
N ARG A 401 -13.27 2.71 -9.73
CA ARG A 401 -13.57 2.27 -11.09
C ARG A 401 -12.40 2.48 -12.05
N ARG A 402 -11.63 3.57 -11.89
CA ARG A 402 -10.43 3.80 -12.72
C ARG A 402 -9.33 2.80 -12.39
N PHE A 403 -9.20 2.40 -11.12
CA PHE A 403 -8.27 1.35 -10.71
C PHE A 403 -8.65 -0.01 -11.28
N LEU A 404 -9.94 -0.38 -11.30
CA LEU A 404 -10.39 -1.66 -11.85
C LEU A 404 -9.99 -1.84 -13.33
N LYS A 405 -9.93 -0.74 -14.10
CA LYS A 405 -9.45 -0.78 -15.50
C LYS A 405 -7.98 -1.19 -15.64
N LEU A 406 -7.19 -1.11 -14.57
CA LEU A 406 -5.78 -1.53 -14.55
C LEU A 406 -5.61 -3.02 -14.18
N LEU A 407 -6.68 -3.68 -13.73
CA LEU A 407 -6.67 -5.10 -13.38
C LEU A 407 -6.85 -5.99 -14.63
N ALA A 408 -6.67 -7.30 -14.45
CA ALA A 408 -6.97 -8.28 -15.49
C ALA A 408 -8.40 -8.10 -16.00
N THR A 409 -8.57 -8.05 -17.32
CA THR A 409 -9.84 -7.70 -17.99
C THR A 409 -11.01 -8.58 -17.56
N LYS A 410 -10.78 -9.88 -17.37
CA LYS A 410 -11.80 -10.83 -16.89
C LYS A 410 -12.32 -10.46 -15.50
N LEU A 411 -11.42 -10.22 -14.54
CA LEU A 411 -11.76 -9.86 -13.17
C LEU A 411 -12.42 -8.48 -13.10
N ALA A 412 -11.84 -7.50 -13.80
CA ALA A 412 -12.38 -6.15 -13.86
C ALA A 412 -13.82 -6.14 -14.38
N ASN A 413 -14.10 -6.88 -15.45
CA ASN A 413 -15.45 -6.98 -16.01
C ASN A 413 -16.42 -7.68 -15.06
N ALA A 414 -16.01 -8.78 -14.42
CA ALA A 414 -16.85 -9.49 -13.46
C ALA A 414 -17.24 -8.61 -12.25
N VAL A 415 -16.27 -7.85 -11.71
CA VAL A 415 -16.54 -6.90 -10.63
C VAL A 415 -17.43 -5.75 -11.10
N ILE A 416 -17.17 -5.16 -12.27
CA ILE A 416 -17.96 -4.04 -12.79
C ILE A 416 -19.40 -4.45 -13.09
N GLN A 417 -19.63 -5.68 -13.57
CA GLN A 417 -20.99 -6.20 -13.84
C GLN A 417 -21.83 -6.32 -12.56
N ARG A 418 -21.19 -6.66 -11.43
CA ARG A 418 -21.87 -6.80 -10.14
C ARG A 418 -21.91 -5.52 -9.31
N ALA A 419 -21.02 -4.57 -9.58
CA ALA A 419 -20.83 -3.41 -8.72
C ALA A 419 -21.74 -2.23 -9.04
N THR A 420 -22.32 -1.62 -8.01
CA THR A 420 -23.00 -0.33 -8.09
C THR A 420 -22.00 0.80 -7.90
N ILE A 421 -22.05 1.81 -8.78
CA ILE A 421 -21.13 2.95 -8.74
C ILE A 421 -21.77 4.06 -7.90
N VAL A 422 -21.14 4.39 -6.77
CA VAL A 422 -21.64 5.37 -5.80
C VAL A 422 -20.62 6.50 -5.66
N PRO A 423 -21.03 7.78 -5.46
CA PRO A 423 -20.08 8.89 -5.25
C PRO A 423 -19.20 8.69 -4.01
N SER A 424 -19.77 8.14 -2.93
CA SER A 424 -19.06 7.82 -1.70
C SER A 424 -19.60 6.53 -1.10
N VAL A 425 -18.70 5.69 -0.62
CA VAL A 425 -19.05 4.44 0.07
C VAL A 425 -19.17 4.72 1.56
N MET A 426 -20.29 4.31 2.16
CA MET A 426 -20.41 4.28 3.62
C MET A 426 -19.55 3.13 4.12
N LYS A 427 -18.49 3.48 4.85
CA LYS A 427 -17.60 2.49 5.45
C LYS A 427 -18.42 1.67 6.45
N LEU A 428 -18.18 0.35 6.47
CA LEU A 428 -18.80 -0.58 7.41
C LEU A 428 -20.31 -0.83 7.20
N SER A 429 -20.79 -0.77 5.95
CA SER A 429 -22.14 -1.24 5.63
C SER A 429 -22.28 -2.74 5.84
N LYS A 430 -23.43 -3.19 6.37
CA LYS A 430 -23.80 -4.60 6.46
C LYS A 430 -24.36 -5.16 5.14
N GLU A 431 -24.71 -4.28 4.20
CA GLU A 431 -25.49 -4.64 3.00
C GLU A 431 -24.63 -4.88 1.76
N TYR A 432 -23.41 -4.34 1.75
CA TYR A 432 -22.55 -4.39 0.58
C TYR A 432 -21.07 -4.53 0.93
N ALA A 433 -20.35 -5.21 0.05
CA ALA A 433 -18.90 -5.23 0.02
C ALA A 433 -18.36 -3.95 -0.65
N TYR A 434 -17.19 -3.50 -0.22
CA TYR A 434 -16.51 -2.34 -0.81
C TYR A 434 -15.01 -2.55 -0.90
N ILE A 435 -14.34 -1.73 -1.72
CA ILE A 435 -12.89 -1.83 -1.92
C ILE A 435 -12.18 -0.89 -0.94
N ASP A 436 -11.15 -1.39 -0.25
CA ASP A 436 -10.29 -0.57 0.59
C ASP A 436 -8.87 -1.16 0.73
N THR A 437 -7.93 -0.41 1.29
CA THR A 437 -6.64 -0.95 1.71
C THR A 437 -6.82 -1.80 2.97
N PRO A 438 -6.19 -2.98 3.08
CA PRO A 438 -6.31 -3.85 4.24
C PRO A 438 -6.00 -3.14 5.55
N ALA A 439 -4.93 -2.33 5.59
CA ALA A 439 -4.56 -1.58 6.78
C ALA A 439 -5.71 -0.66 7.25
N ARG A 440 -6.24 0.18 6.36
CA ARG A 440 -7.32 1.10 6.69
C ARG A 440 -8.59 0.34 7.10
N ALA A 441 -8.94 -0.71 6.37
CA ALA A 441 -10.10 -1.53 6.66
C ALA A 441 -10.01 -2.21 8.02
N SER A 442 -8.90 -2.90 8.32
CA SER A 442 -8.69 -3.59 9.59
C SER A 442 -8.78 -2.63 10.77
N TYR A 443 -8.19 -1.44 10.68
CA TYR A 443 -8.34 -0.43 11.72
C TYR A 443 -9.77 0.06 11.88
N VAL A 444 -10.45 0.35 10.77
CA VAL A 444 -11.84 0.83 10.78
C VAL A 444 -12.78 -0.22 11.38
N ILE A 445 -12.60 -1.49 11.03
CA ILE A 445 -13.35 -2.62 11.60
C ILE A 445 -13.06 -2.75 13.09
N ASN A 446 -11.79 -2.77 13.48
CA ASN A 446 -11.39 -3.05 14.85
C ASN A 446 -11.68 -1.90 15.82
N LEU A 447 -11.53 -0.64 15.39
CA LEU A 447 -11.69 0.50 16.28
C LEU A 447 -13.13 1.01 16.35
N LEU A 448 -13.86 1.01 15.22
CA LEU A 448 -15.18 1.65 15.14
C LEU A 448 -16.33 0.68 15.39
N HIS A 449 -16.15 -0.62 15.15
CA HIS A 449 -17.17 -1.62 15.45
C HIS A 449 -16.88 -2.36 16.73
N LYS A 450 -17.88 -2.39 17.61
CA LYS A 450 -17.92 -3.36 18.69
C LYS A 450 -18.22 -4.73 18.08
N PRO A 451 -17.64 -5.81 18.62
CA PRO A 451 -18.11 -7.16 18.33
C PRO A 451 -19.62 -7.22 18.55
N ASP A 452 -20.31 -7.91 17.66
CA ASP A 452 -21.75 -8.14 17.79
C ASP A 452 -22.02 -8.87 19.11
N PRO A 453 -22.95 -8.37 19.96
CA PRO A 453 -23.16 -8.93 21.30
C PRO A 453 -23.64 -10.39 21.28
N GLU A 454 -24.33 -10.82 20.23
CA GLU A 454 -24.88 -12.18 20.12
C GLU A 454 -23.87 -13.16 19.50
N SER A 455 -23.18 -12.76 18.41
CA SER A 455 -22.22 -13.64 17.73
C SER A 455 -20.78 -13.53 18.23
N GLY A 456 -20.44 -12.46 18.96
CA GLY A 456 -19.05 -12.15 19.34
C GLY A 456 -18.13 -11.82 18.16
N ARG A 457 -18.64 -11.82 16.92
CA ARG A 457 -17.87 -11.58 15.69
C ARG A 457 -17.91 -10.10 15.32
N LEU A 458 -16.84 -9.66 14.67
CA LEU A 458 -16.84 -8.38 13.97
C LEU A 458 -17.76 -8.47 12.74
N PRO A 459 -18.56 -7.45 12.42
CA PRO A 459 -19.59 -7.53 11.38
C PRO A 459 -19.04 -7.45 9.95
N CYS A 460 -17.76 -7.13 9.78
CA CYS A 460 -17.10 -7.13 8.48
C CYS A 460 -15.71 -7.75 8.62
N PHE A 461 -15.18 -8.24 7.52
CA PHE A 461 -13.81 -8.73 7.43
C PHE A 461 -13.16 -8.26 6.14
N VAL A 462 -11.83 -8.31 6.12
CA VAL A 462 -11.04 -8.03 4.93
C VAL A 462 -10.77 -9.35 4.23
N LEU A 463 -11.16 -9.46 2.95
CA LEU A 463 -10.87 -10.59 2.11
C LEU A 463 -9.35 -10.76 1.98
N ARG A 464 -8.86 -12.00 2.16
CA ARG A 464 -7.42 -12.30 2.16
C ARG A 464 -6.80 -12.10 0.79
N GLU A 465 -7.53 -12.47 -0.26
CA GLU A 465 -7.07 -12.32 -1.63
C GLU A 465 -7.11 -10.83 -2.06
N PRO A 466 -5.96 -10.23 -2.44
CA PRO A 466 -5.91 -8.86 -2.91
C PRO A 466 -6.39 -8.76 -4.36
N LEU A 467 -7.13 -7.70 -4.67
CA LEU A 467 -7.58 -7.40 -6.04
C LEU A 467 -6.46 -6.94 -6.95
N GLY A 468 -5.44 -6.30 -6.38
CA GLY A 468 -4.28 -5.83 -7.12
C GLY A 468 -3.35 -5.01 -6.25
N THR A 469 -2.17 -4.75 -6.81
CA THR A 469 -1.11 -3.96 -6.18
C THR A 469 -0.91 -2.64 -6.87
N PHE A 470 -0.49 -1.63 -6.11
CA PHE A 470 -0.05 -0.36 -6.66
C PHE A 470 1.17 0.17 -5.92
N ARG A 471 2.00 0.89 -6.66
CA ARG A 471 3.17 1.57 -6.11
C ARG A 471 2.80 2.95 -5.60
N THR A 472 3.42 3.34 -4.50
CA THR A 472 3.29 4.66 -3.91
C THR A 472 4.61 5.42 -3.94
N SER A 473 4.52 6.74 -3.84
CA SER A 473 5.67 7.64 -3.95
C SER A 473 5.45 8.93 -3.17
N TYR A 474 6.54 9.56 -2.74
CA TYR A 474 6.51 10.94 -2.27
C TYR A 474 6.77 11.87 -3.46
N LEU A 475 5.95 12.90 -3.60
CA LEU A 475 6.04 13.86 -4.69
C LEU A 475 6.78 15.12 -4.27
N PHE A 476 7.66 15.59 -5.13
CA PHE A 476 8.43 16.82 -4.95
C PHE A 476 8.07 17.83 -6.03
N ALA A 477 8.21 19.11 -5.72
CA ALA A 477 8.06 20.16 -6.71
C ALA A 477 9.23 20.14 -7.68
N ARG A 478 9.00 20.69 -8.88
CA ARG A 478 10.02 20.66 -9.95
C ARG A 478 11.27 21.46 -9.61
N HIS A 479 11.15 22.49 -8.78
CA HIS A 479 12.28 23.28 -8.32
C HIS A 479 13.07 22.59 -7.18
N ALA A 480 12.46 21.62 -6.49
CA ALA A 480 13.00 20.99 -5.28
C ALA A 480 13.72 19.65 -5.56
N ILE A 481 14.37 19.50 -6.73
CA ILE A 481 15.05 18.24 -7.11
C ILE A 481 16.21 17.92 -6.16
N ALA A 482 17.02 18.90 -5.79
CA ALA A 482 18.10 18.70 -4.83
C ALA A 482 17.57 18.20 -3.46
N LEU A 483 16.38 18.68 -3.05
CA LEU A 483 15.72 18.21 -1.84
C LEU A 483 15.24 16.76 -1.98
N ARG A 484 14.70 16.40 -3.14
CA ARG A 484 14.31 15.02 -3.46
C ARG A 484 15.48 14.08 -3.29
N ASP A 485 16.64 14.39 -3.87
CA ASP A 485 17.81 13.50 -3.82
C ASP A 485 18.41 13.41 -2.41
N TYR A 486 18.43 14.54 -1.69
CA TYR A 486 18.82 14.57 -0.28
C TYR A 486 17.90 13.73 0.60
N PHE A 487 16.57 13.83 0.40
CA PHE A 487 15.61 13.02 1.15
C PHE A 487 15.63 11.55 0.72
N ALA A 488 15.86 11.24 -0.55
CA ALA A 488 15.89 9.85 -1.04
C ALA A 488 16.96 9.03 -0.31
N ILE A 489 18.18 9.55 -0.22
CA ILE A 489 19.30 8.89 0.46
C ILE A 489 18.97 8.73 1.96
N ASN A 490 18.62 9.83 2.64
CA ASN A 490 18.38 9.77 4.08
C ASN A 490 17.17 8.93 4.46
N LEU A 491 16.14 8.88 3.63
CA LEU A 491 14.98 8.03 3.86
C LEU A 491 15.30 6.55 3.63
N GLU A 492 16.19 6.24 2.69
CA GLU A 492 16.75 4.90 2.51
C GLU A 492 17.54 4.46 3.76
N TRP A 493 18.36 5.35 4.33
CA TRP A 493 19.03 5.09 5.61
C TRP A 493 18.02 4.83 6.74
N VAL A 494 17.02 5.69 6.91
CA VAL A 494 15.95 5.51 7.92
C VAL A 494 15.24 4.15 7.76
N ARG A 495 15.03 3.71 6.52
CA ARG A 495 14.48 2.36 6.24
C ARG A 495 15.46 1.25 6.58
N ALA A 496 16.72 1.38 6.19
CA ALA A 496 17.77 0.40 6.45
C ALA A 496 17.96 0.16 7.96
N PHE A 497 17.82 1.22 8.78
CA PHE A 497 17.84 1.12 10.25
C PHE A 497 16.57 0.52 10.86
N GLY A 498 15.55 0.20 10.05
CA GLY A 498 14.34 -0.48 10.51
C GLY A 498 13.26 0.42 11.10
N PHE A 499 13.38 1.76 11.00
CA PHE A 499 12.35 2.68 11.49
C PHE A 499 11.01 2.52 10.77
N ALA A 500 11.02 2.17 9.48
CA ALA A 500 9.80 1.85 8.74
C ALA A 500 9.08 0.63 9.35
N LYS A 501 9.83 -0.42 9.71
CA LYS A 501 9.28 -1.61 10.40
C LYS A 501 8.79 -1.27 11.81
N LEU A 502 9.46 -0.36 12.52
CA LEU A 502 9.00 0.10 13.83
C LEU A 502 7.67 0.86 13.73
N ALA A 503 7.55 1.76 12.75
CA ALA A 503 6.33 2.52 12.49
C ALA A 503 5.17 1.59 12.13
N ASP A 504 5.43 0.60 11.28
CA ASP A 504 4.46 -0.43 10.90
C ASP A 504 4.06 -1.30 12.09
N ARG A 505 5.01 -1.76 12.92
CA ARG A 505 4.72 -2.53 14.14
C ARG A 505 3.83 -1.78 15.13
N ARG A 506 4.11 -0.50 15.37
CA ARG A 506 3.30 0.34 16.25
C ARG A 506 1.85 0.41 15.74
N TYR A 507 1.69 0.48 14.43
CA TYR A 507 0.40 0.48 13.78
C TYR A 507 -0.30 -0.89 13.88
N THR A 508 0.38 -1.99 13.56
CA THR A 508 -0.19 -3.33 13.67
C THR A 508 -0.59 -3.65 15.11
N GLN A 509 0.16 -3.19 16.11
CA GLN A 509 -0.19 -3.33 17.52
C GLN A 509 -1.48 -2.56 17.87
N LEU A 510 -1.64 -1.33 17.38
CA LEU A 510 -2.90 -0.58 17.55
C LEU A 510 -4.07 -1.33 16.92
N ALA A 511 -3.89 -1.87 15.70
CA ALA A 511 -4.92 -2.67 15.03
C ALA A 511 -5.22 -4.01 15.75
N GLN A 512 -4.20 -4.68 16.30
CA GLN A 512 -4.32 -6.00 16.94
C GLN A 512 -4.80 -5.94 18.39
N SER A 513 -4.55 -4.85 19.12
CA SER A 513 -4.96 -4.69 20.52
C SER A 513 -6.46 -4.87 20.76
N VAL A 514 -7.28 -4.71 19.72
CA VAL A 514 -8.74 -4.93 19.78
C VAL A 514 -9.15 -6.34 19.34
N VAL A 515 -8.35 -7.04 18.51
CA VAL A 515 -8.64 -8.41 18.04
C VAL A 515 -8.55 -9.42 19.17
N PHE A 516 -7.61 -9.26 20.12
CA PHE A 516 -7.54 -10.11 21.31
C PHE A 516 -8.66 -9.85 22.33
N ARG A 517 -9.51 -8.83 22.11
CA ARG A 517 -10.77 -8.62 22.84
C ARG A 517 -11.98 -9.17 22.09
N ALA A 518 -11.81 -9.91 20.99
CA ALA A 518 -12.84 -10.85 20.56
C ALA A 518 -12.94 -11.91 21.66
N VAL A 519 -13.81 -11.61 22.61
CA VAL A 519 -14.14 -12.40 23.78
C VAL A 519 -14.35 -13.82 23.27
N ILE A 520 -13.52 -14.75 23.73
CA ILE A 520 -13.93 -16.15 23.79
C ILE A 520 -15.13 -16.08 24.72
N VAL A 521 -16.33 -16.01 24.14
CA VAL A 521 -17.57 -15.96 24.90
C VAL A 521 -17.62 -17.30 25.61
N ASP A 522 -17.36 -17.29 26.92
CA ASP A 522 -17.35 -18.46 27.79
C ASP A 522 -18.72 -19.16 27.83
N ASP A 523 -19.78 -18.53 27.31
CA ASP A 523 -21.08 -19.15 27.06
C ASP A 523 -21.07 -19.93 25.74
N LEU A 524 -20.41 -21.10 25.76
CA LEU A 524 -20.18 -21.94 24.58
C LEU A 524 -21.47 -22.47 23.92
N ILE A 525 -22.61 -22.56 24.62
CA ILE A 525 -23.89 -23.05 24.07
C ILE A 525 -25.09 -22.36 24.74
N GLY A 526 -25.76 -21.43 24.04
CA GLY A 526 -27.02 -20.82 24.48
C GLY A 526 -28.27 -21.60 24.05
N PHE A 527 -29.43 -21.32 24.68
CA PHE A 527 -30.72 -21.91 24.33
C PHE A 527 -31.14 -21.64 22.87
N GLU A 528 -30.72 -20.49 22.34
CA GLU A 528 -30.88 -20.08 20.94
C GLU A 528 -30.26 -21.08 19.93
N HIS A 529 -29.27 -21.88 20.34
CA HIS A 529 -28.65 -22.90 19.48
C HIS A 529 -29.40 -24.23 19.49
N MET A 530 -30.29 -24.43 20.46
CA MET A 530 -31.13 -25.62 20.59
C MET A 530 -32.48 -25.48 19.87
N VAL A 531 -32.80 -24.29 19.35
CA VAL A 531 -34.01 -24.02 18.55
C VAL A 531 -34.28 -25.08 17.46
N PRO A 532 -33.29 -25.55 16.68
CA PRO A 532 -33.50 -26.57 15.66
C PRO A 532 -34.02 -27.89 16.24
N PHE A 533 -33.50 -28.30 17.40
CA PHE A 533 -33.93 -29.51 18.10
C PHE A 533 -35.39 -29.39 18.56
N TRP A 534 -35.79 -28.22 19.08
CA TRP A 534 -37.18 -27.96 19.47
C TRP A 534 -38.14 -27.96 18.28
N ILE A 535 -37.70 -27.45 17.12
CA ILE A 535 -38.49 -27.52 15.87
C ILE A 535 -38.70 -28.98 15.46
N VAL A 536 -37.65 -29.80 15.43
CA VAL A 536 -37.77 -31.23 15.07
C VAL A 536 -38.65 -31.99 16.07
N LEU A 537 -38.49 -31.74 17.38
CA LEU A 537 -39.29 -32.37 18.43
C LEU A 537 -40.77 -32.00 18.31
N SER A 538 -41.08 -30.71 18.13
CA SER A 538 -42.45 -30.22 17.98
C SER A 538 -43.11 -30.75 16.69
N MET A 539 -42.35 -30.86 15.60
CA MET A 539 -42.83 -31.49 14.36
C MET A 539 -43.12 -32.98 14.57
N GLY A 540 -42.26 -33.70 15.29
CA GLY A 540 -42.48 -35.10 15.64
C GLY A 540 -43.74 -35.31 16.48
N TRP A 541 -43.99 -34.46 17.48
CA TRP A 541 -45.21 -34.49 18.27
C TRP A 541 -46.46 -34.15 17.46
N ALA A 542 -46.38 -33.19 16.54
CA ALA A 542 -47.48 -32.86 15.65
C ALA A 542 -47.86 -34.05 14.76
N VAL A 543 -46.86 -34.73 14.16
CA VAL A 543 -47.09 -35.94 13.35
C VAL A 543 -47.69 -37.06 14.18
N ALA A 544 -47.15 -37.34 15.37
CA ALA A 544 -47.69 -38.36 16.27
C ALA A 544 -49.14 -38.07 16.68
N GLY A 545 -49.46 -36.79 16.96
CA GLY A 545 -50.82 -36.35 17.25
C GLY A 545 -51.76 -36.58 16.08
N VAL A 546 -51.36 -36.22 14.85
CA VAL A 546 -52.15 -36.46 13.63
C VAL A 546 -52.44 -37.96 13.44
N VAL A 547 -51.42 -38.82 13.60
CA VAL A 547 -51.58 -40.27 13.50
C VAL A 547 -52.54 -40.80 14.56
N PHE A 548 -52.42 -40.35 15.80
CA PHE A 548 -53.31 -40.73 16.89
C PHE A 548 -54.77 -40.34 16.61
N PHE A 549 -55.03 -39.12 16.14
CA PHE A 549 -56.38 -38.69 15.78
C PHE A 549 -56.95 -39.47 14.59
N LEU A 550 -56.11 -39.83 13.61
CA LEU A 550 -56.51 -40.69 12.49
C LEU A 550 -56.88 -42.10 12.98
N GLU A 551 -56.09 -42.71 13.86
CA GLU A 551 -56.39 -44.00 14.46
C GLU A 551 -57.70 -43.96 15.26
N CYS A 552 -57.89 -42.95 16.10
CA CYS A 552 -59.14 -42.76 16.84
C CYS A 552 -60.33 -42.60 15.90
N PHE A 553 -60.18 -41.86 14.80
CA PHE A 553 -61.24 -41.68 13.82
C PHE A 553 -61.58 -42.99 13.10
N VAL A 554 -60.58 -43.76 12.68
CA VAL A 554 -60.78 -45.06 12.04
C VAL A 554 -61.48 -46.04 12.99
N VAL A 555 -61.03 -46.13 14.25
CA VAL A 555 -61.65 -46.99 15.26
C VAL A 555 -63.09 -46.55 15.56
N PHE A 556 -63.35 -45.24 15.65
CA PHE A 556 -64.68 -44.71 15.85
C PHE A 556 -65.62 -45.01 14.69
N VAL A 557 -65.17 -44.83 13.45
CA VAL A 557 -65.95 -45.17 12.24
C VAL A 557 -66.21 -46.66 12.15
N TRP A 558 -65.19 -47.50 12.44
CA TRP A 558 -65.31 -48.95 12.43
C TRP A 558 -66.33 -49.46 13.45
N ASN A 559 -66.23 -49.00 14.71
CA ASN A 559 -67.20 -49.35 15.75
C ASN A 559 -68.63 -48.91 15.40
N ARG A 560 -68.79 -47.81 14.66
CA ARG A 560 -70.11 -47.34 14.23
C ARG A 560 -70.69 -48.17 13.08
N ILE A 561 -69.84 -48.71 12.21
CA ILE A 561 -70.24 -49.65 11.15
C ILE A 561 -70.65 -51.00 11.77
N ASP A 562 -69.90 -51.52 12.74
CA ASP A 562 -70.21 -52.77 13.44
C ASP A 562 -71.50 -52.70 14.28
N THR A 563 -71.96 -51.50 14.66
CA THR A 563 -73.27 -51.30 15.32
C THR A 563 -74.46 -51.17 14.36
N LEU A 564 -74.21 -51.01 13.05
CA LEU A 564 -75.24 -50.83 12.01
C LEU A 564 -75.46 -52.10 11.15
N VAL A 565 -74.58 -53.10 11.27
CA VAL A 565 -74.72 -54.46 10.72
C VAL A 565 -75.21 -55.38 11.84
#